data_AF-A0AAW6TWS2-F1
#
_entry.id   AF-A0AAW6TWS2-F1
#
_cell.length_a   1.000
_cell.length_b   1.000
_cell.length_c   1.000
_cell.angle_alpha   90.00
_cell.angle_beta   90.00
_cell.angle_gamma   90.00
#
_symmetry.space_group_name_H-M   'P 1'
#
loop_
_entity.id
_entity.type
_entity.pdbx_description
1 polymer ?
#
loop_
_entity_poly.entity_id
_entity_poly.type
_entity_poly.pdbx_seq_one_letter_code
_entity_poly.pdbx_strand_id
1 'polypeptide(L)'
;MKRRRVLHIVAGGLLALPLAYVLYVWYVFRRLAADEHRNLRQLFFHTDYPALLEACRELSARQASGKLEPGRYAAEPVDVGRWLELPDVITQLNPSSIDIHTQGRVSINLGHFLSRRGVTAYRENYEPPSTGFKHGERELIPGLWYFDPDYALNAKYRKRMDALIDESERQRAGF
;
A
#
# COMPACT_ATOMS: atom_id res chain seq x y z
N MET A 1 20.63 19.60 51.85
CA MET A 1 19.82 18.46 51.38
C MET A 1 18.81 18.76 50.24
N LYS A 2 18.17 19.94 50.16
CA LYS A 2 17.18 20.26 49.10
C LYS A 2 17.72 20.23 47.66
N ARG A 3 18.95 20.70 47.41
CA ARG A 3 19.55 20.73 46.05
C ARG A 3 19.71 19.36 45.38
N ARG A 4 20.03 18.30 46.15
CA ARG A 4 20.15 16.94 45.59
C ARG A 4 18.80 16.40 45.13
N ARG A 5 17.70 16.65 45.86
CA ARG A 5 16.36 16.18 45.47
C ARG A 5 15.84 16.87 44.20
N VAL A 6 16.10 18.17 44.04
CA VAL A 6 15.75 18.92 42.81
C VAL A 6 16.51 18.38 41.60
N LEU A 7 17.81 18.05 41.76
CA LEU A 7 18.61 17.49 40.67
C LEU A 7 18.09 16.12 40.18
N HIS A 8 17.62 15.26 41.09
CA HIS A 8 17.06 13.95 40.72
C HIS A 8 15.69 14.07 40.03
N ILE A 9 14.88 15.06 40.40
CA ILE A 9 13.57 15.32 39.76
C ILE A 9 13.78 15.87 38.34
N VAL A 10 14.71 16.82 38.17
CA VAL A 10 15.03 17.37 36.85
C VAL A 10 15.67 16.31 35.95
N ALA A 11 16.60 15.48 36.48
CA ALA A 11 17.20 14.38 35.72
C ALA A 11 16.19 13.28 35.35
N GLY A 12 15.25 12.96 36.24
CA GLY A 12 14.16 12.01 35.97
C GLY A 12 13.19 12.52 34.89
N GLY A 13 12.83 13.81 34.93
CA GLY A 13 12.02 14.45 33.89
C GLY A 13 12.72 14.50 32.53
N LEU A 14 14.04 14.72 32.52
CA LEU A 14 14.84 14.74 31.29
C LEU A 14 14.96 13.36 30.63
N LEU A 15 14.89 12.27 31.40
CA LEU A 15 14.90 10.89 30.89
C LEU A 15 13.50 10.38 30.51
N ALA A 16 12.44 10.93 31.12
CA ALA A 16 11.06 10.56 30.79
C ALA A 16 10.67 10.98 29.36
N LEU A 17 11.13 12.13 28.88
CA LEU A 17 10.84 12.63 27.53
C LEU A 17 11.41 11.75 26.40
N PRO A 18 12.71 11.37 26.38
CA PRO A 18 13.24 10.48 25.35
C PRO A 18 12.61 9.09 25.44
N LEU A 19 12.31 8.58 26.64
CA LEU A 19 11.60 7.31 26.79
C LEU A 19 10.17 7.40 26.20
N ALA A 20 9.41 8.45 26.53
CA ALA A 20 8.09 8.67 25.97
C ALA A 20 8.12 8.82 24.45
N TYR A 21 9.13 9.53 23.92
CA TYR A 21 9.35 9.65 22.47
C TYR A 21 9.64 8.30 21.83
N VAL A 22 10.54 7.49 22.40
CA VAL A 22 10.84 6.14 21.90
C VAL A 22 9.60 5.26 21.93
N LEU A 23 8.82 5.28 23.02
CA LEU A 23 7.57 4.52 23.12
C LEU A 23 6.53 4.99 22.10
N TYR A 24 6.40 6.30 21.89
CA TYR A 24 5.51 6.86 20.87
C TYR A 24 5.92 6.43 19.47
N VAL A 25 7.20 6.56 19.12
CA VAL A 25 7.74 6.13 17.82
C VAL A 25 7.52 4.63 17.63
N TRP A 26 7.82 3.81 18.64
CA TRP A 26 7.58 2.36 18.59
C TRP A 26 6.10 2.01 18.42
N TYR A 27 5.21 2.70 19.12
CA TYR A 27 3.76 2.53 18.99
C TYR A 27 3.30 2.85 17.56
N VAL A 28 3.76 3.97 16.98
CA VAL A 28 3.47 4.35 15.59
C VAL A 28 3.96 3.27 14.63
N PHE A 29 5.21 2.82 14.74
CA PHE A 29 5.75 1.76 13.89
C PHE A 29 4.96 0.46 13.99
N ARG A 30 4.55 0.05 15.21
CA ARG A 30 3.72 -1.15 15.40
C ARG A 30 2.35 -1.01 14.74
N ARG A 31 1.72 0.15 14.86
CA ARG A 31 0.42 0.40 14.22
C ARG A 31 0.54 0.30 12.70
N LEU A 32 1.54 0.97 12.12
CA LEU A 32 1.81 0.93 10.68
C LEU A 32 2.06 -0.49 10.17
N ALA A 33 2.87 -1.29 10.87
CA ALA A 33 3.12 -2.68 10.51
C ALA A 33 1.86 -3.56 10.59
N ALA A 34 0.99 -3.31 11.58
CA ALA A 34 -0.28 -4.02 11.71
C ALA A 34 -1.27 -3.65 10.59
N ASP A 35 -1.32 -2.38 10.20
CA ASP A 35 -2.12 -1.90 9.07
C ASP A 35 -1.67 -2.53 7.75
N GLU A 36 -0.36 -2.61 7.49
CA GLU A 36 0.18 -3.26 6.29
C GLU A 36 -0.24 -4.74 6.19
N HIS A 37 -0.16 -5.48 7.30
CA HIS A 37 -0.61 -6.88 7.33
C HIS A 37 -2.11 -7.02 7.08
N ARG A 38 -2.93 -6.10 7.63
CA ARG A 38 -4.38 -6.08 7.36
C ARG A 38 -4.66 -5.80 5.89
N ASN A 39 -4.03 -4.78 5.31
CA ASN A 39 -4.24 -4.39 3.93
C ASN A 39 -3.83 -5.50 2.95
N LEU A 40 -2.72 -6.20 3.20
CA LEU A 40 -2.33 -7.35 2.37
C LEU A 40 -3.32 -8.52 2.50
N ARG A 41 -3.83 -8.80 3.70
CA ARG A 41 -4.88 -9.82 3.86
C ARG A 41 -6.16 -9.43 3.15
N GLN A 42 -6.56 -8.16 3.26
CA GLN A 42 -7.71 -7.62 2.55
C GLN A 42 -7.54 -7.80 1.05
N LEU A 43 -6.39 -7.42 0.50
CA LEU A 43 -6.04 -7.62 -0.91
C LEU A 43 -6.18 -9.09 -1.30
N PHE A 44 -5.45 -9.99 -0.65
CA PHE A 44 -5.35 -11.36 -1.15
C PHE A 44 -6.62 -12.18 -0.95
N PHE A 45 -7.30 -12.04 0.19
CA PHE A 45 -8.38 -12.96 0.59
C PHE A 45 -9.79 -12.39 0.46
N HIS A 46 -9.93 -11.07 0.45
CA HIS A 46 -11.25 -10.43 0.54
C HIS A 46 -11.56 -9.51 -0.63
N THR A 47 -10.61 -9.29 -1.54
CA THR A 47 -10.81 -8.40 -2.68
C THR A 47 -11.21 -9.20 -3.91
N ASP A 48 -12.27 -8.74 -4.56
CA ASP A 48 -12.67 -9.20 -5.89
C ASP A 48 -11.71 -8.60 -6.93
N TYR A 49 -10.81 -9.43 -7.45
CA TYR A 49 -9.79 -8.98 -8.41
C TYR A 49 -10.36 -8.49 -9.74
N PRO A 50 -11.32 -9.19 -10.38
CA PRO A 50 -12.05 -8.64 -11.52
C PRO A 50 -12.62 -7.24 -11.25
N ALA A 51 -13.34 -7.05 -10.14
CA ALA A 51 -13.93 -5.74 -9.81
C ALA A 51 -12.84 -4.68 -9.55
N LEU A 52 -11.74 -5.05 -8.88
CA LEU A 52 -10.61 -4.16 -8.65
C LEU A 52 -9.93 -3.74 -9.96
N LEU A 53 -9.73 -4.68 -10.88
CA LEU A 53 -9.15 -4.41 -12.20
C LEU A 53 -10.05 -3.48 -13.01
N GLU A 54 -11.36 -3.73 -13.00
CA GLU A 54 -12.34 -2.86 -13.67
C GLU A 54 -12.32 -1.44 -13.08
N ALA A 55 -12.34 -1.30 -11.75
CA ALA A 55 -12.24 -0.02 -11.06
C ALA A 55 -10.96 0.75 -11.45
N CYS A 56 -9.81 0.07 -11.50
CA CYS A 56 -8.56 0.68 -11.94
C CYS A 56 -8.61 1.10 -13.43
N ARG A 57 -9.21 0.29 -14.30
CA ARG A 57 -9.39 0.62 -15.72
C ARG A 57 -10.32 1.81 -15.91
N GLU A 58 -11.33 1.93 -15.07
CA GLU A 58 -12.20 3.11 -15.03
C GLU A 58 -11.39 4.37 -14.70
N LEU A 59 -10.54 4.34 -13.67
CA LEU A 59 -9.65 5.46 -13.34
C LEU A 59 -8.72 5.81 -14.51
N SER A 60 -8.15 4.80 -15.18
CA SER A 60 -7.36 4.99 -16.39
C SER A 60 -8.19 5.64 -17.52
N ALA A 61 -9.44 5.25 -17.71
CA ALA A 61 -10.32 5.82 -18.74
C ALA A 61 -10.70 7.27 -18.42
N ARG A 62 -10.99 7.57 -17.14
CA ARG A 62 -11.22 8.95 -16.66
C ARG A 62 -9.99 9.82 -16.97
N GLN A 63 -8.79 9.31 -16.72
CA GLN A 63 -7.55 10.01 -17.06
C GLN A 63 -7.38 10.23 -18.57
N ALA A 64 -7.59 9.19 -19.39
CA ALA A 64 -7.49 9.31 -20.84
C ALA A 64 -8.50 10.33 -21.43
N SER A 65 -9.67 10.48 -20.79
CA SER A 65 -10.69 11.47 -21.17
C SER A 65 -10.44 12.88 -20.64
N GLY A 66 -9.37 13.11 -19.86
CA GLY A 66 -9.08 14.40 -19.24
C GLY A 66 -9.94 14.74 -18.01
N LYS A 67 -10.73 13.79 -17.51
CA LYS A 67 -11.55 13.97 -16.29
C LYS A 67 -10.76 13.77 -14.99
N LEU A 68 -9.54 13.23 -15.10
CA LEU A 68 -8.67 12.93 -13.97
C LEU A 68 -7.23 13.21 -14.37
N GLU A 69 -6.51 13.98 -13.57
CA GLU A 69 -5.11 14.30 -13.85
C GLU A 69 -4.21 13.07 -13.58
N PRO A 70 -3.13 12.88 -14.35
CA PRO A 70 -2.09 11.93 -13.94
C PRO A 70 -1.38 12.46 -12.69
N GLY A 71 -0.94 11.56 -11.82
CA GLY A 71 -0.24 11.94 -10.60
C GLY A 71 -0.43 10.96 -9.46
N ARG A 72 0.13 11.32 -8.31
CA ARG A 72 0.00 10.60 -7.06
C ARG A 72 -1.09 11.25 -6.21
N TYR A 73 -2.05 10.45 -5.78
CA TYR A 73 -3.14 10.82 -4.89
C TYR A 73 -2.88 10.16 -3.54
N ALA A 74 -2.58 10.94 -2.50
CA ALA A 74 -2.27 10.41 -1.18
C ALA A 74 -3.52 10.41 -0.30
N ALA A 75 -3.66 9.44 0.62
CA ALA A 75 -4.78 9.37 1.56
C ALA A 75 -4.73 10.45 2.66
N GLU A 76 -4.19 11.63 2.33
CA GLU A 76 -4.02 12.75 3.24
C GLU A 76 -5.27 13.66 3.22
N PRO A 77 -5.54 14.41 4.32
CA PRO A 77 -6.74 15.23 4.47
C PRO A 77 -7.01 16.22 3.33
N VAL A 78 -5.95 16.68 2.66
CA VAL A 78 -6.03 17.68 1.57
C VAL A 78 -6.62 17.08 0.28
N ASP A 79 -6.48 15.77 0.08
CA ASP A 79 -6.94 15.09 -1.14
C ASP A 79 -8.33 14.45 -0.97
N VAL A 80 -8.92 14.44 0.23
CA VAL A 80 -10.13 13.66 0.60
C VAL A 80 -11.31 13.82 -0.37
N GLY A 81 -11.50 15.00 -0.95
CA GLY A 81 -12.55 15.22 -1.95
C GLY A 81 -12.40 14.33 -3.19
N ARG A 82 -11.17 14.09 -3.65
CA ARG A 82 -10.87 13.19 -4.77
C ARG A 82 -10.95 11.71 -4.38
N TRP A 83 -10.80 11.40 -3.10
CA TRP A 83 -10.96 10.04 -2.56
C TRP A 83 -12.42 9.58 -2.51
N LEU A 84 -13.37 10.51 -2.35
CA LEU A 84 -14.80 10.22 -2.30
C LEU A 84 -15.36 9.76 -3.67
N GLU A 85 -14.66 10.02 -4.76
CA GLU A 85 -15.07 9.62 -6.12
C GLU A 85 -14.43 8.30 -6.58
N LEU A 86 -13.62 7.67 -5.71
CA LEU A 86 -12.99 6.39 -6.00
C LEU A 86 -13.99 5.25 -5.88
N PRO A 87 -13.91 4.23 -6.77
CA PRO A 87 -14.70 3.02 -6.62
C PRO A 87 -14.51 2.34 -5.25
N ASP A 88 -15.59 1.82 -4.68
CA ASP A 88 -15.60 1.23 -3.32
C ASP A 88 -14.57 0.11 -3.13
N VAL A 89 -14.35 -0.71 -4.15
CA VAL A 89 -13.36 -1.80 -4.09
C VAL A 89 -11.93 -1.27 -3.87
N ILE A 90 -11.62 -0.06 -4.34
CA ILE A 90 -10.33 0.59 -4.09
C ILE A 90 -10.30 1.19 -2.70
N THR A 91 -11.37 1.84 -2.23
CA THR A 91 -11.40 2.46 -0.90
C THR A 91 -11.38 1.42 0.22
N GLN A 92 -12.00 0.25 0.02
CA GLN A 92 -11.98 -0.89 0.95
C GLN A 92 -10.58 -1.47 1.18
N LEU A 93 -9.66 -1.33 0.22
CA LEU A 93 -8.25 -1.71 0.39
C LEU A 93 -7.50 -0.78 1.37
N ASN A 94 -8.11 0.36 1.74
CA ASN A 94 -7.50 1.40 2.55
C ASN A 94 -6.07 1.77 2.07
N PRO A 95 -5.92 2.19 0.80
CA PRO A 95 -4.61 2.43 0.24
C PRO A 95 -3.98 3.69 0.81
N SER A 96 -2.65 3.72 0.88
CA SER A 96 -1.88 4.88 1.31
C SER A 96 -1.76 5.92 0.20
N SER A 97 -1.67 5.47 -1.05
CA SER A 97 -1.72 6.33 -2.23
C SER A 97 -2.10 5.58 -3.49
N ILE A 98 -2.65 6.29 -4.46
CA ILE A 98 -2.96 5.79 -5.81
C ILE A 98 -2.14 6.62 -6.80
N ASP A 99 -1.35 5.94 -7.64
CA ASP A 99 -0.60 6.57 -8.71
C ASP A 99 -1.31 6.31 -10.04
N ILE A 100 -1.65 7.38 -10.75
CA ILE A 100 -2.29 7.34 -12.07
C ILE A 100 -1.28 7.82 -13.10
N HIS A 101 -0.91 6.93 -14.02
CA HIS A 101 0.09 7.21 -15.05
C HIS A 101 -0.58 7.54 -16.39
N THR A 102 0.06 8.43 -17.16
CA THR A 102 -0.40 8.89 -18.48
C THR A 102 -0.58 7.79 -19.53
N GLN A 103 0.04 6.63 -19.33
CA GLN A 103 -0.02 5.48 -20.24
C GLN A 103 -1.15 4.50 -19.91
N GLY A 104 -2.03 4.85 -18.97
CA GLY A 104 -3.13 4.01 -18.54
C GLY A 104 -2.73 2.85 -17.62
N ARG A 105 -1.74 3.12 -16.78
CA ARG A 105 -1.34 2.28 -15.65
C ARG A 105 -1.83 2.94 -14.36
N VAL A 106 -2.44 2.16 -13.48
CA VAL A 106 -2.88 2.62 -12.16
C VAL A 106 -2.24 1.73 -11.09
N SER A 107 -1.51 2.33 -10.16
CA SER A 107 -0.87 1.61 -9.05
C SER A 107 -1.50 2.01 -7.72
N ILE A 108 -2.03 1.03 -7.00
CA ILE A 108 -2.56 1.18 -5.65
C ILE A 108 -1.47 0.76 -4.67
N ASN A 109 -1.00 1.70 -3.87
CA ASN A 109 -0.03 1.46 -2.81
C ASN A 109 -0.75 1.20 -1.49
N LEU A 110 -0.41 0.09 -0.85
CA LEU A 110 -0.94 -0.33 0.45
C LEU A 110 0.05 -0.12 1.60
N GLY A 111 1.33 0.08 1.26
CA GLY A 111 2.40 0.30 2.22
C GLY A 111 2.57 1.77 2.59
N HIS A 112 3.08 2.03 3.79
CA HIS A 112 3.29 3.38 4.29
C HIS A 112 4.65 3.95 3.81
N PHE A 113 5.05 5.12 4.34
CA PHE A 113 6.20 5.94 3.92
C PHE A 113 7.49 5.19 3.49
N LEU A 114 7.79 4.03 4.08
CA LEU A 114 8.99 3.23 3.80
C LEU A 114 8.75 1.95 2.99
N SER A 115 7.50 1.53 2.77
CA SER A 115 7.19 0.33 2.00
C SER A 115 6.25 0.66 0.85
N ARG A 116 6.69 0.38 -0.37
CA ARG A 116 5.88 0.60 -1.58
C ARG A 116 5.42 -0.74 -2.09
N ARG A 117 4.35 -1.28 -1.54
CA ARG A 117 3.78 -2.54 -2.01
C ARG A 117 2.29 -2.39 -2.27
N GLY A 118 1.75 -3.22 -3.15
CA GLY A 118 0.34 -3.18 -3.50
C GLY A 118 0.09 -3.80 -4.86
N VAL A 119 -0.78 -3.18 -5.66
CA VAL A 119 -1.12 -3.71 -6.99
C VAL A 119 -1.02 -2.66 -8.08
N THR A 120 -0.65 -3.10 -9.27
CA THR A 120 -0.65 -2.30 -10.49
C THR A 120 -1.59 -2.94 -11.50
N ALA A 121 -2.53 -2.16 -11.97
CA ALA A 121 -3.47 -2.54 -13.01
C ALA A 121 -3.11 -1.85 -14.33
N TYR A 122 -3.31 -2.59 -15.41
CA TYR A 122 -3.06 -2.15 -16.77
C TYR A 122 -4.38 -2.09 -17.55
N ARG A 123 -4.53 -1.06 -18.40
CA ARG A 123 -5.58 -1.03 -19.42
C ARG A 123 -5.45 -2.23 -20.37
N GLU A 124 -6.53 -2.62 -21.03
CA GLU A 124 -6.56 -3.81 -21.91
C GLU A 124 -5.51 -3.77 -23.01
N ASN A 125 -5.34 -2.61 -23.64
CA ASN A 125 -4.35 -2.38 -24.70
C ASN A 125 -3.14 -1.62 -24.15
N TYR A 126 -2.63 -2.05 -22.99
CA TYR A 126 -1.44 -1.44 -22.43
C TYR A 126 -0.21 -1.88 -23.22
N GLU A 127 0.49 -0.89 -23.76
CA GLU A 127 1.77 -1.10 -24.43
C GLU A 127 2.87 -0.73 -23.43
N PRO A 128 3.75 -1.68 -23.05
CA PRO A 128 4.86 -1.38 -22.18
C PRO A 128 5.76 -0.30 -22.79
N PRO A 129 6.23 0.69 -22.01
CA PRO A 129 6.98 1.83 -22.53
C PRO A 129 8.35 1.46 -23.10
N SER A 130 8.86 0.27 -22.78
CA SER A 130 10.17 -0.19 -23.23
C SER A 130 10.26 -1.71 -23.24
N THR A 131 11.20 -2.23 -24.02
CA THR A 131 11.66 -3.61 -23.90
C THR A 131 12.23 -3.83 -22.49
N GLY A 132 11.85 -4.93 -21.84
CA GLY A 132 12.27 -5.23 -20.47
C GLY A 132 11.48 -4.54 -19.35
N PHE A 133 10.37 -3.86 -19.67
CA PHE A 133 9.47 -3.34 -18.65
C PHE A 133 8.95 -4.45 -17.73
N LYS A 134 9.08 -4.23 -16.41
CA LYS A 134 8.61 -5.17 -15.40
C LYS A 134 7.22 -4.76 -14.92
N HIS A 135 6.23 -5.64 -15.08
CA HIS A 135 4.85 -5.37 -14.68
C HIS A 135 4.63 -5.43 -13.16
N GLY A 136 5.40 -6.27 -12.50
CA GLY A 136 5.36 -6.49 -11.06
C GLY A 136 6.11 -7.77 -10.73
N GLU A 137 5.97 -8.21 -9.49
CA GLU A 137 6.58 -9.46 -9.01
C GLU A 137 5.70 -10.67 -9.34
N ARG A 138 4.38 -10.49 -9.29
CA ARG A 138 3.44 -11.59 -9.47
C ARG A 138 2.13 -11.13 -10.12
N GLU A 139 1.69 -11.82 -11.16
CA GLU A 139 0.37 -11.58 -11.74
C GLU A 139 -0.70 -12.25 -10.88
N LEU A 140 -1.73 -11.50 -10.49
CA LEU A 140 -2.85 -11.99 -9.68
C LEU A 140 -3.99 -12.50 -10.56
N ILE A 141 -4.31 -11.74 -11.60
CA ILE A 141 -5.16 -12.09 -12.75
C ILE A 141 -4.61 -11.36 -13.98
N PRO A 142 -4.95 -11.76 -15.22
CA PRO A 142 -4.48 -11.09 -16.42
C PRO A 142 -4.67 -9.56 -16.37
N GLY A 143 -3.56 -8.82 -16.33
CA GLY A 143 -3.53 -7.36 -16.27
C GLY A 143 -3.60 -6.71 -14.88
N LEU A 144 -3.64 -7.50 -13.80
CA LEU A 144 -3.51 -7.04 -12.41
C LEU A 144 -2.31 -7.70 -11.73
N TRP A 145 -1.32 -6.91 -11.36
CA TRP A 145 -0.03 -7.37 -10.87
C TRP A 145 0.22 -6.91 -9.44
N TYR A 146 0.60 -7.83 -8.56
CA TYR A 146 1.17 -7.52 -7.26
C TYR A 146 2.59 -6.99 -7.42
N PHE A 147 2.90 -5.91 -6.71
CA PHE A 147 4.26 -5.39 -6.62
C PHE A 147 4.73 -5.21 -5.18
N ASP A 148 6.01 -5.50 -4.95
CA ASP A 148 6.74 -5.28 -3.69
C ASP A 148 8.26 -5.24 -3.95
N PRO A 149 8.93 -4.09 -3.78
CA PRO A 149 10.38 -3.94 -3.95
C PRO A 149 11.21 -4.89 -3.07
N ASP A 150 10.71 -5.25 -1.89
CA ASP A 150 11.42 -6.12 -0.95
C ASP A 150 11.32 -7.60 -1.34
N TYR A 151 10.41 -7.94 -2.26
CA TYR A 151 10.18 -9.30 -2.73
C TYR A 151 11.43 -9.97 -3.32
N ALA A 152 12.20 -9.22 -4.10
CA ALA A 152 13.40 -9.75 -4.73
C ALA A 152 14.58 -9.88 -3.74
N LEU A 153 14.58 -9.05 -2.69
CA LEU A 153 15.72 -8.87 -1.79
C LEU A 153 15.87 -10.00 -0.76
N ASN A 154 14.80 -10.71 -0.42
CA ASN A 154 14.82 -11.72 0.63
C ASN A 154 14.07 -12.99 0.23
N ALA A 155 14.81 -14.09 0.02
CA ALA A 155 14.24 -15.38 -0.41
C ALA A 155 13.22 -15.97 0.58
N LYS A 156 13.42 -15.79 1.89
CA LYS A 156 12.47 -16.24 2.91
C LYS A 156 11.19 -15.42 2.88
N TYR A 157 11.31 -14.11 2.66
CA TYR A 157 10.17 -13.22 2.49
C TYR A 157 9.38 -13.56 1.23
N ARG A 158 10.06 -13.68 0.08
CA ARG A 158 9.46 -14.13 -1.18
C ARG A 158 8.65 -15.41 -1.01
N LYS A 159 9.26 -16.46 -0.43
CA LYS A 159 8.58 -17.74 -0.20
C LYS A 159 7.32 -17.59 0.67
N ARG A 160 7.35 -16.69 1.67
CA ARG A 160 6.18 -16.41 2.50
C ARG A 160 5.08 -15.69 1.72
N MET A 161 5.44 -14.73 0.87
CA MET A 161 4.47 -14.00 0.05
C MET A 161 3.88 -14.90 -1.05
N ASP A 162 4.70 -15.72 -1.70
CA ASP A 162 4.25 -16.74 -2.65
C ASP A 162 3.21 -17.65 -2.00
N ALA A 163 3.51 -18.20 -0.82
CA ALA A 163 2.59 -19.08 -0.11
C ALA A 163 1.26 -18.41 0.23
N LEU A 164 1.28 -17.11 0.58
CA LEU A 164 0.08 -16.34 0.89
C LEU A 164 -0.79 -16.10 -0.34
N ILE A 165 -0.16 -15.79 -1.48
CA ILE A 165 -0.84 -15.61 -2.75
C ILE A 165 -1.44 -16.95 -3.22
N ASP A 166 -0.66 -18.04 -3.18
CA ASP A 166 -1.10 -19.39 -3.55
C ASP A 166 -2.27 -19.89 -2.67
N GLU A 167 -2.23 -19.60 -1.37
CA GLU A 167 -3.33 -19.91 -0.45
C GLU A 167 -4.60 -19.17 -0.83
N SER A 168 -4.49 -17.88 -1.13
CA SER A 168 -5.63 -17.06 -1.51
C SER A 168 -6.22 -17.45 -2.87
N GLU A 169 -5.40 -17.87 -3.83
CA GLU A 169 -5.84 -18.40 -5.12
C GLU A 169 -6.62 -19.71 -4.96
N ARG A 170 -6.12 -20.63 -4.13
CA ARG A 170 -6.81 -21.89 -3.83
C ARG A 170 -8.18 -21.65 -3.19
N GLN A 171 -8.25 -20.74 -2.22
CA GLN A 171 -9.51 -20.38 -1.58
C GLN A 171 -10.52 -19.79 -2.59
N ARG A 172 -10.07 -18.93 -3.52
CA ARG A 172 -10.92 -18.38 -4.58
C ARG A 172 -11.37 -19.42 -5.59
N ALA A 173 -10.54 -20.43 -5.86
CA ALA A 173 -10.88 -21.55 -6.73
C ALA A 173 -11.80 -22.60 -6.05
N GLY A 174 -12.12 -22.43 -4.76
CA GLY A 174 -13.03 -23.31 -4.02
C GLY A 174 -12.39 -24.60 -3.50
N PHE A 175 -11.07 -24.63 -3.32
CA PHE A 175 -10.32 -25.76 -2.75
C PHE A 175 -10.05 -25.63 -1.25
#